data_AF-A0A418Y3G2-F1
#
_entry.id   AF-A0A418Y3G2-F1
#
_cell.length_a   1.000
_cell.length_b   1.000
_cell.length_c   1.000
_cell.angle_alpha   90.00
_cell.angle_beta   90.00
_cell.angle_gamma   90.00
#
_symmetry.space_group_name_H-M   'P 1'
#
loop_
_entity.id
_entity.type
_entity.pdbx_description
1 polymer ?
#
loop_
_entity_poly.entity_id
_entity_poly.type
_entity_poly.pdbx_seq_one_letter_code
_entity_poly.pdbx_strand_id
1 'polypeptide(L)'
;MAACNGGEDFSDASVPGCPAGAPCTAISTGDVLVELTGLQVDNLGYECVGTSVVFATSKDERTSAASDGSDIVVPPYNALCPASATQIRFFVGNGLFEGNSFTLGEMRIPQGAPLARYSITVSDLMDSPRRVLAGEARPRNVAAFLQGLDAEPSTPDVIEIPDAAHELADELEGVAPAAFTQASYDEFRTGWSDYFDDVNDAIDGTVAGMNPDPNVHIQEVVKANSLTRSGNYRFDTCRGAFAAITCVSSVNEDVFTVSFPARTTNDINIDEFPLILPTGQVMGIGRALRQSGSDTLTELVAFSETATVDDSLVLQNLSVQGIEPGGSTTTVAGTGAFLNKLVYTGEVPDAAPSGSKSDVENDYPGLELNADEKGTLSGTVVGGNVDLPLTAELSAQPQVNRDEDMISDLAAVGEFTVRLMRVCLDDDTGCRDIPNEEIEIGEGPEFNYNTQIYDAYDHTVTQELPREDRQDVAEFCVEVVSNAGEIDHGIVMVGSDGDCPSVASDSWPVGFVTRTFPDSLSYNLSLLLAPGAENRDITPNFGVTIQGRVDGDAGGCYPMYRTGDDNFEAGLRALWIDDFYPYVQQKEWVDALPEGGELTDEQVLFFTAISSGAVEFFAGAPGGACDPAVP
;
A
#
# COMPACT_ATOMS: atom_id res chain seq x y z
N MET A 1 12.45 -8.25 60.42
CA MET A 1 12.47 -7.90 61.87
C MET A 1 11.41 -6.84 62.12
N ALA A 2 10.90 -6.80 63.35
CA ALA A 2 9.67 -6.18 63.82
C ALA A 2 9.35 -4.72 63.42
N ALA A 3 8.03 -4.48 63.37
CA ALA A 3 7.22 -3.28 63.20
C ALA A 3 7.71 -1.94 63.81
N CYS A 4 7.40 -0.86 63.08
CA CYS A 4 6.94 0.45 63.57
C CYS A 4 5.93 0.95 62.51
N ASN A 5 4.62 0.91 62.71
CA ASN A 5 3.70 1.71 63.54
C ASN A 5 2.87 2.61 62.60
N GLY A 6 1.57 2.34 62.53
CA GLY A 6 0.64 3.03 61.63
C GLY A 6 0.47 4.50 62.01
N GLY A 7 0.23 5.32 60.99
CA GLY A 7 -0.08 6.74 61.16
C GLY A 7 0.14 7.61 59.93
N GLU A 8 0.85 7.15 58.90
CA GLU A 8 1.04 7.95 57.68
C GLU A 8 0.00 7.55 56.64
N ASP A 9 -0.95 8.46 56.49
CA ASP A 9 -1.90 8.52 55.40
C ASP A 9 -1.12 8.80 54.11
N PHE A 10 -0.96 7.79 53.26
CA PHE A 10 -0.35 7.95 51.93
C PHE A 10 -1.36 8.49 50.90
N SER A 11 -2.57 8.90 51.31
CA SER A 11 -3.51 9.54 50.37
C SER A 11 -3.08 10.95 49.94
N ASP A 12 -2.16 11.60 50.67
CA ASP A 12 -1.59 12.91 50.33
C ASP A 12 -0.19 12.83 49.69
N ALA A 13 0.35 11.62 49.46
CA ALA A 13 1.64 11.43 48.82
C ALA A 13 1.43 10.99 47.36
N SER A 14 0.99 11.91 46.51
CA SER A 14 1.13 11.81 45.05
C SER A 14 2.61 11.98 44.66
N VAL A 15 3.43 11.01 45.06
CA VAL A 15 4.80 10.92 44.52
C VAL A 15 4.70 10.15 43.21
N PRO A 16 5.01 10.75 42.04
CA PRO A 16 5.21 10.02 40.81
C PRO A 16 6.43 9.12 41.01
N GLY A 17 6.18 7.92 41.52
CA GLY A 17 7.21 6.97 41.95
C GLY A 17 6.94 5.64 41.28
N CYS A 18 7.89 5.21 40.46
CA CYS A 18 7.93 3.88 39.87
C CYS A 18 7.67 2.82 40.96
N PRO A 19 6.85 1.79 40.71
CA PRO A 19 6.58 0.74 41.69
C PRO A 19 7.90 0.20 42.24
N ALA A 20 8.02 0.11 43.58
CA ALA A 20 9.26 -0.29 44.23
C ALA A 20 9.77 -1.63 43.68
N GLY A 21 10.87 -1.60 42.92
CA GLY A 21 11.50 -2.76 42.28
C GLY A 21 11.42 -2.80 40.75
N ALA A 22 10.69 -1.89 40.10
CA ALA A 22 10.67 -1.74 38.64
C ALA A 22 11.67 -0.66 38.17
N PRO A 23 12.36 -0.85 37.03
CA PRO A 23 13.13 0.23 36.42
C PRO A 23 12.19 1.40 36.05
N CYS A 24 12.63 2.62 36.33
CA CYS A 24 11.86 3.84 36.03
C CYS A 24 11.78 4.20 34.55
N THR A 25 12.53 3.48 33.71
CA THR A 25 12.32 3.46 32.27
C THR A 25 11.30 2.38 31.97
N ALA A 26 10.06 2.78 31.73
CA ALA A 26 9.03 1.87 31.23
C ALA A 26 9.47 1.39 29.83
N ILE A 27 9.85 0.12 29.72
CA ILE A 27 10.19 -0.50 28.44
C ILE A 27 8.92 -1.15 27.92
N SER A 28 8.38 -0.64 26.80
CA SER A 28 7.19 -1.22 26.16
C SER A 28 7.52 -2.58 25.57
N THR A 29 6.75 -3.61 25.86
CA THR A 29 6.90 -4.95 25.27
C THR A 29 5.69 -5.29 24.42
N GLY A 30 5.89 -5.94 23.28
CA GLY A 30 4.77 -6.32 22.41
C GLY A 30 5.18 -6.74 21.01
N ASP A 31 4.19 -6.94 20.15
CA ASP A 31 4.36 -7.55 18.82
C ASP A 31 3.79 -6.68 17.70
N VAL A 32 3.04 -5.63 18.05
CA VAL A 32 2.32 -4.76 17.11
C VAL A 32 2.95 -3.37 17.16
N LEU A 33 3.56 -2.98 16.05
CA LEU A 33 4.07 -1.63 15.82
C LEU A 33 2.96 -0.75 15.26
N VAL A 34 2.80 0.45 15.81
CA VAL A 34 1.84 1.44 15.31
C VAL A 34 2.55 2.77 15.14
N GLU A 35 2.54 3.31 13.92
CA GLU A 35 3.11 4.60 13.57
C GLU A 35 2.00 5.60 13.26
N LEU A 36 2.02 6.76 13.91
CA LEU A 36 1.24 7.91 13.48
C LEU A 36 1.96 8.59 12.33
N THR A 37 1.55 8.26 11.12
CA THR A 37 2.12 8.69 9.87
C THR A 37 1.64 10.09 9.46
N GLY A 38 2.50 10.84 8.77
CA GLY A 38 2.30 12.23 8.36
C GLY A 38 2.74 13.23 9.42
N LEU A 39 2.58 12.90 10.69
CA LEU A 39 3.11 13.69 11.81
C LEU A 39 4.07 12.80 12.60
N GLN A 40 5.38 12.92 12.37
CA GLN A 40 6.34 12.21 13.21
C GLN A 40 6.45 12.95 14.54
N VAL A 41 5.90 12.35 15.60
CA VAL A 41 5.82 13.01 16.91
C VAL A 41 6.73 12.32 17.90
N ASP A 42 7.72 13.05 18.42
CA ASP A 42 8.52 12.65 19.58
C ASP A 42 7.78 12.98 20.88
N ASN A 43 7.97 12.13 21.89
CA ASN A 43 7.32 12.27 23.20
C ASN A 43 5.78 12.21 23.17
N LEU A 44 5.16 11.58 22.15
CA LEU A 44 3.71 11.40 22.11
C LEU A 44 3.29 10.27 23.05
N GLY A 45 2.43 10.58 24.03
CA GLY A 45 1.91 9.61 24.98
C GLY A 45 1.03 8.57 24.30
N TYR A 46 1.22 7.29 24.65
CA TYR A 46 0.35 6.21 24.22
C TYR A 46 0.10 5.15 25.30
N GLU A 47 -1.08 4.54 25.22
CA GLU A 47 -1.52 3.44 26.09
C GLU A 47 -2.15 2.33 25.23
N CYS A 48 -1.67 1.10 25.39
CA CYS A 48 -2.32 -0.08 24.83
C CYS A 48 -3.39 -0.55 25.81
N VAL A 49 -4.66 -0.50 25.42
CA VAL A 49 -5.75 -0.78 26.36
C VAL A 49 -5.72 -2.23 26.81
N GLY A 50 -5.96 -2.40 28.11
CA GLY A 50 -5.72 -3.65 28.81
C GLY A 50 -4.35 -3.72 29.49
N THR A 51 -3.49 -2.71 29.28
CA THR A 51 -2.26 -2.50 30.06
C THR A 51 -2.45 -1.33 31.03
N SER A 52 -1.79 -1.36 32.19
CA SER A 52 -1.81 -0.27 33.17
C SER A 52 -0.56 0.62 33.07
N VAL A 53 0.11 0.59 31.92
CA VAL A 53 1.42 1.22 31.72
C VAL A 53 1.36 2.13 30.50
N VAL A 54 1.83 3.35 30.70
CA VAL A 54 1.93 4.39 29.69
C VAL A 54 3.35 4.46 29.16
N PHE A 55 3.45 4.75 27.87
CA PHE A 55 4.72 4.97 27.19
C PHE A 55 4.65 6.23 26.34
N ALA A 56 5.80 6.66 25.82
CA ALA A 56 5.89 7.72 24.83
C ALA A 56 6.63 7.20 23.59
N THR A 57 6.29 7.75 22.43
CA THR A 57 7.10 7.58 21.21
C THR A 57 8.47 8.23 21.39
N SER A 58 9.46 7.81 20.60
CA SER A 58 10.82 8.33 20.67
C SER A 58 11.35 8.59 19.27
N LYS A 59 12.09 9.69 19.08
CA LYS A 59 12.87 9.95 17.85
C LYS A 59 14.02 8.99 17.60
N ASP A 60 14.44 8.24 18.62
CA ASP A 60 15.51 7.26 18.51
C ASP A 60 14.96 5.85 18.30
N GLU A 61 15.65 5.08 17.45
CA GLU A 61 15.42 3.64 17.36
C GLU A 61 15.78 2.98 18.70
N ARG A 62 14.94 2.04 19.14
CA ARG A 62 15.16 1.29 20.38
C ARG A 62 14.93 -0.19 20.20
N THR A 63 15.72 -1.00 20.88
CA THR A 63 15.48 -2.44 21.00
C THR A 63 14.64 -2.70 22.25
N SER A 64 13.58 -3.49 22.09
CA SER A 64 12.72 -3.97 23.17
C SER A 64 12.49 -5.48 23.08
N ALA A 65 11.59 -6.02 23.90
CA ALA A 65 11.20 -7.43 23.90
C ALA A 65 9.79 -7.64 23.32
N ALA A 66 9.67 -8.63 22.43
CA ALA A 66 8.40 -9.16 21.97
C ALA A 66 7.70 -9.98 23.07
N SER A 67 6.44 -10.35 22.85
CA SER A 67 5.66 -11.11 23.84
C SER A 67 6.24 -12.51 24.13
N ASP A 68 7.02 -13.07 23.21
CA ASP A 68 7.73 -14.34 23.39
C ASP A 68 9.13 -14.19 24.03
N GLY A 69 9.55 -12.95 24.30
CA GLY A 69 10.85 -12.60 24.88
C GLY A 69 11.99 -12.47 23.86
N SER A 70 11.72 -12.55 22.56
CA SER A 70 12.70 -12.21 21.52
C SER A 70 12.92 -10.70 21.40
N ASP A 71 14.06 -10.29 20.83
CA ASP A 71 14.35 -8.87 20.62
C ASP A 71 13.52 -8.33 19.44
N ILE A 72 12.87 -7.19 19.64
CA ILE A 72 12.16 -6.45 18.60
C ILE A 72 12.73 -5.04 18.47
N VAL A 73 13.02 -4.62 17.24
CA VAL A 73 13.43 -3.26 16.94
C VAL A 73 12.18 -2.40 16.79
N VAL A 74 12.07 -1.38 17.64
CA VAL A 74 11.03 -0.34 17.55
C VAL A 74 11.65 0.84 16.82
N PRO A 75 11.22 1.13 15.58
CA PRO A 75 11.71 2.28 14.85
C PRO A 75 11.35 3.60 15.55
N PRO A 76 12.00 4.72 15.19
CA PRO A 76 11.57 6.05 15.62
C PRO A 76 10.06 6.27 15.43
N TYR A 77 9.47 7.05 16.33
CA TYR A 77 8.07 7.50 16.32
C TYR A 77 7.01 6.37 16.38
N ASN A 78 7.43 5.12 16.58
CA ASN A 78 6.53 3.99 16.66
C ASN A 78 6.14 3.69 18.12
N ALA A 79 4.85 3.44 18.31
CA ALA A 79 4.33 2.77 19.49
C ALA A 79 4.47 1.24 19.34
N LEU A 80 4.68 0.55 20.47
CA LEU A 80 4.72 -0.91 20.53
C LEU A 80 3.63 -1.42 21.49
N CYS A 81 2.71 -2.23 20.98
CA CYS A 81 1.64 -2.87 21.75
C CYS A 81 1.72 -4.40 21.73
N PRO A 82 1.27 -5.08 22.80
CA PRO A 82 1.07 -6.53 22.80
C PRO A 82 0.06 -6.95 21.72
N ALA A 83 0.22 -8.14 21.12
CA ALA A 83 -0.75 -8.67 20.16
C ALA A 83 -2.18 -8.82 20.71
N SER A 84 -2.34 -8.92 22.03
CA SER A 84 -3.65 -9.00 22.68
C SER A 84 -4.32 -7.65 22.93
N ALA A 85 -3.68 -6.53 22.58
CA ALA A 85 -4.27 -5.20 22.74
C ALA A 85 -5.51 -5.07 21.84
N THR A 86 -6.59 -4.54 22.39
CA THR A 86 -7.83 -4.29 21.63
C THR A 86 -7.83 -2.94 20.92
N GLN A 87 -7.06 -2.00 21.45
CA GLN A 87 -6.92 -0.65 20.94
C GLN A 87 -5.66 -0.01 21.51
N ILE A 88 -5.21 1.04 20.83
CA ILE A 88 -4.17 1.96 21.29
C ILE A 88 -4.77 3.37 21.37
N ARG A 89 -4.51 4.07 22.46
CA ARG A 89 -4.91 5.46 22.68
C ARG A 89 -3.69 6.36 22.62
N PHE A 90 -3.80 7.47 21.90
CA PHE A 90 -2.78 8.52 21.84
C PHE A 90 -3.24 9.77 22.59
N PHE A 91 -2.33 10.40 23.34
CA PHE A 91 -2.64 11.54 24.21
C PHE A 91 -1.44 12.44 24.52
N VAL A 92 -1.72 13.65 25.02
CA VAL A 92 -0.77 14.54 25.69
C VAL A 92 -1.18 14.68 27.15
N GLY A 93 -0.23 14.56 28.08
CA GLY A 93 -0.49 14.51 29.53
C GLY A 93 0.02 13.25 30.21
N ASN A 94 -0.46 12.99 31.42
CA ASN A 94 -0.06 11.87 32.25
C ASN A 94 -1.15 10.79 32.22
N GLY A 95 -0.91 9.70 31.50
CA GLY A 95 -1.90 8.61 31.40
C GLY A 95 -1.91 7.64 32.61
N LEU A 96 -1.10 7.87 33.65
CA LEU A 96 -1.12 7.02 34.86
C LEU A 96 -2.38 7.24 35.70
N PHE A 97 -3.02 8.40 35.58
CA PHE A 97 -4.24 8.76 36.29
C PHE A 97 -5.37 9.02 35.30
N GLU A 98 -6.46 8.26 35.43
CA GLU A 98 -7.64 8.40 34.57
C GLU A 98 -8.19 9.83 34.64
N GLY A 99 -8.24 10.51 33.50
CA GLY A 99 -8.67 11.90 33.39
C GLY A 99 -7.55 12.88 33.08
N ASN A 100 -6.30 12.63 33.49
CA ASN A 100 -5.22 13.63 33.47
C ASN A 100 -4.47 13.76 32.13
N SER A 101 -5.17 13.52 31.02
CA SER A 101 -4.59 13.64 29.68
C SER A 101 -5.62 14.08 28.64
N PHE A 102 -5.14 14.83 27.65
CA PHE A 102 -5.90 15.16 26.46
C PHE A 102 -5.84 14.00 25.48
N THR A 103 -6.92 13.22 25.43
CA THR A 103 -7.04 12.13 24.44
C THR A 103 -7.23 12.71 23.05
N LEU A 104 -6.28 12.41 22.16
CA LEU A 104 -6.31 12.85 20.76
C LEU A 104 -7.22 11.92 19.94
N GLY A 105 -7.05 10.62 20.13
CA GLY A 105 -7.88 9.59 19.51
C GLY A 105 -7.38 8.18 19.81
N GLU A 106 -8.08 7.21 19.23
CA GLU A 106 -7.86 5.79 19.48
C GLU A 106 -7.90 5.02 18.16
N MET A 107 -6.99 4.06 18.02
CA MET A 107 -7.02 3.08 16.94
C MET A 107 -7.45 1.72 17.51
N ARG A 108 -8.47 1.10 16.91
CA ARG A 108 -8.88 -0.28 17.23
C ARG A 108 -7.98 -1.27 16.48
N ILE A 109 -7.51 -2.29 17.18
CA ILE A 109 -6.65 -3.34 16.63
C ILE A 109 -7.51 -4.60 16.38
N PRO A 110 -7.49 -5.18 15.16
CA PRO A 110 -8.11 -6.46 14.86
C PRO A 110 -7.77 -7.55 15.88
N GLN A 111 -8.79 -8.27 16.35
CA GLN A 111 -8.62 -9.33 17.35
C GLN A 111 -8.44 -10.74 16.77
N GLY A 112 -8.93 -11.00 15.55
CA GLY A 112 -8.82 -12.30 14.90
C GLY A 112 -7.47 -12.49 14.22
N ALA A 113 -6.99 -11.45 13.52
CA ALA A 113 -5.71 -11.45 12.82
C ALA A 113 -5.04 -10.07 12.85
N PRO A 114 -4.45 -9.65 13.99
CA PRO A 114 -3.67 -8.41 14.04
C PRO A 114 -2.44 -8.48 13.13
N LEU A 115 -2.15 -7.39 12.44
CA LEU A 115 -0.92 -7.20 11.67
C LEU A 115 0.24 -6.87 12.62
N ALA A 116 1.46 -7.21 12.21
CA ALA A 116 2.66 -6.86 12.96
C ALA A 116 2.94 -5.34 12.94
N ARG A 117 2.47 -4.62 11.91
CA ARG A 117 2.66 -3.18 11.78
C ARG A 117 1.43 -2.49 11.20
N TYR A 118 1.11 -1.32 11.75
CA TYR A 118 0.11 -0.41 11.25
C TYR A 118 0.70 0.98 11.03
N SER A 119 0.51 1.50 9.82
CA SER A 119 0.79 2.89 9.47
C SER A 119 -0.56 3.61 9.35
N ILE A 120 -0.86 4.46 10.32
CA ILE A 120 -2.14 5.16 10.49
C ILE A 120 -1.93 6.66 10.48
N THR A 121 -2.95 7.44 10.15
CA THR A 121 -2.89 8.91 10.20
C THR A 121 -3.78 9.45 11.32
N VAL A 122 -3.72 10.76 11.57
CA VAL A 122 -4.65 11.42 12.49
C VAL A 122 -6.12 11.15 12.12
N SER A 123 -6.42 11.04 10.82
CA SER A 123 -7.76 10.69 10.35
C SER A 123 -8.24 9.31 10.81
N ASP A 124 -7.34 8.34 11.00
CA ASP A 124 -7.70 6.98 11.43
C ASP A 124 -8.03 6.89 12.93
N LEU A 125 -7.59 7.87 13.72
CA LEU A 125 -7.75 7.88 15.18
C LEU A 125 -9.13 8.36 15.65
N MET A 126 -9.95 8.90 14.74
CA MET A 126 -11.17 9.61 15.12
C MET A 126 -12.39 8.70 15.30
N ASP A 127 -12.59 7.76 14.36
CA ASP A 127 -13.71 6.81 14.30
C ASP A 127 -13.24 5.39 13.94
N SER A 128 -12.07 5.01 14.48
CA SER A 128 -11.43 3.73 14.17
C SER A 128 -12.38 2.52 14.36
N PRO A 129 -12.42 1.56 13.41
CA PRO A 129 -11.46 1.36 12.32
C PRO A 129 -11.78 2.10 11.02
N ARG A 130 -12.73 3.05 11.03
CA ARG A 130 -13.04 3.90 9.86
C ARG A 130 -12.11 5.10 9.82
N ARG A 131 -11.66 5.44 8.61
CA ARG A 131 -10.96 6.70 8.35
C ARG A 131 -11.99 7.79 8.10
N VAL A 132 -11.77 8.97 8.69
CA VAL A 132 -12.55 10.18 8.38
C VAL A 132 -11.73 11.17 7.55
N LEU A 133 -12.37 12.10 6.85
CA LEU A 133 -11.66 13.05 6.01
C LEU A 133 -10.79 14.00 6.84
N ALA A 134 -9.55 14.26 6.41
CA ALA A 134 -8.60 15.12 7.12
C ALA A 134 -9.11 16.55 7.38
N GLY A 135 -9.96 17.06 6.49
CA GLY A 135 -10.56 18.39 6.61
C GLY A 135 -11.69 18.50 7.64
N GLU A 136 -12.15 17.39 8.21
CA GLU A 136 -13.13 17.43 9.29
C GLU A 136 -12.57 18.10 10.55
N ALA A 137 -13.46 18.64 11.39
CA ALA A 137 -13.06 19.46 12.53
C ALA A 137 -12.08 18.74 13.46
N ARG A 138 -12.33 17.45 13.76
CA ARG A 138 -11.54 16.70 14.74
C ARG A 138 -10.13 16.37 14.24
N PRO A 139 -9.91 15.75 13.06
CA PRO A 139 -8.56 15.54 12.53
C PRO A 139 -7.77 16.85 12.39
N ARG A 140 -8.40 17.88 11.81
CA ARG A 140 -7.79 19.21 11.64
C ARG A 140 -7.33 19.81 12.96
N ASN A 141 -8.19 19.80 13.98
CA ASN A 141 -7.88 20.40 15.28
C ASN A 141 -6.82 19.59 16.04
N VAL A 142 -6.79 18.26 15.91
CA VAL A 142 -5.74 17.40 16.49
C VAL A 142 -4.40 17.65 15.82
N ALA A 143 -4.37 17.71 14.48
CA ALA A 143 -3.15 18.02 13.72
C ALA A 143 -2.61 19.42 14.09
N ALA A 144 -3.48 20.43 14.18
CA ALA A 144 -3.11 21.77 14.60
C ALA A 144 -2.57 21.81 16.03
N PHE A 145 -3.17 21.05 16.96
CA PHE A 145 -2.70 20.97 18.34
C PHE A 145 -1.31 20.33 18.43
N LEU A 146 -1.09 19.20 17.76
CA LEU A 146 0.21 18.53 17.73
C LEU A 146 1.30 19.41 17.12
N GLN A 147 1.08 19.94 15.91
CA GLN A 147 2.06 20.80 15.24
C GLN A 147 2.32 22.09 16.01
N GLY A 148 1.30 22.64 16.68
CA GLY A 148 1.49 23.83 17.49
C GLY A 148 2.39 23.59 18.70
N LEU A 149 2.48 22.35 19.21
CA LEU A 149 3.29 21.98 20.36
C LEU A 149 4.76 21.75 20.02
N ASP A 150 5.12 21.78 18.74
CA ASP A 150 6.48 21.55 18.30
C ASP A 150 7.44 22.58 18.89
N ALA A 151 8.33 22.12 19.78
CA ALA A 151 9.36 22.93 20.42
C ALA A 151 10.60 23.15 19.56
N GLU A 152 10.76 22.42 18.44
CA GLU A 152 11.91 22.56 17.54
C GLU A 152 11.46 22.71 16.07
N PRO A 153 10.73 23.80 15.73
CA PRO A 153 10.17 24.01 14.40
C PRO A 153 11.23 24.23 13.30
N SER A 154 12.52 24.26 13.67
CA SER A 154 13.62 24.32 12.71
C SER A 154 14.04 22.96 12.18
N THR A 155 13.62 21.86 12.83
CA THR A 155 13.78 20.50 12.30
C THR A 155 12.55 20.17 11.45
N PRO A 156 12.68 20.06 10.11
CA PRO A 156 11.55 19.72 9.27
C PRO A 156 10.96 18.36 9.66
N ASP A 157 9.64 18.24 9.53
CA ASP A 157 8.87 16.99 9.56
C ASP A 157 8.83 16.23 10.90
N VAL A 158 9.43 16.76 11.96
CA VAL A 158 9.40 16.17 13.32
C VAL A 158 8.78 17.16 14.30
N ILE A 159 7.80 16.71 15.06
CA ILE A 159 7.16 17.45 16.15
C ILE A 159 7.77 16.98 17.46
N GLU A 160 8.47 17.85 18.18
CA GLU A 160 8.99 17.55 19.53
C GLU A 160 8.05 18.12 20.59
N ILE A 161 7.29 17.26 21.27
CA ILE A 161 6.40 17.69 22.36
C ILE A 161 7.23 17.91 23.64
N PRO A 162 7.24 19.12 24.22
CA PRO A 162 7.98 19.36 25.45
C PRO A 162 7.31 18.70 26.65
N ASP A 163 8.11 18.24 27.62
CA ASP A 163 7.61 17.63 28.87
C ASP A 163 6.61 18.55 29.61
N ALA A 164 6.84 19.87 29.57
CA ALA A 164 5.94 20.87 30.16
C ALA A 164 4.49 20.78 29.63
N ALA A 165 4.30 20.38 28.36
CA ALA A 165 2.97 20.17 27.80
C ALA A 165 2.24 19.01 28.52
N HIS A 166 2.97 17.95 28.87
CA HIS A 166 2.41 16.83 29.63
C HIS A 166 2.10 17.22 31.08
N GLU A 167 2.99 17.96 31.73
CA GLU A 167 2.81 18.44 33.10
C GLU A 167 1.58 19.36 33.23
N LEU A 168 1.44 20.34 32.33
CA LEU A 168 0.29 21.26 32.33
C LEU A 168 -1.03 20.56 31.99
N ALA A 169 -1.01 19.54 31.12
CA ALA A 169 -2.18 18.72 30.86
C ALA A 169 -2.63 17.92 32.09
N ASP A 170 -1.67 17.44 32.91
CA ASP A 170 -1.92 16.79 34.20
C ASP A 170 -2.53 17.77 35.21
N GLU A 171 -2.00 19.00 35.28
CA GLU A 171 -2.54 20.08 36.15
C GLU A 171 -3.98 20.48 35.80
N LEU A 172 -4.34 20.43 34.52
CA LEU A 172 -5.71 20.67 34.04
C LEU A 172 -6.65 19.47 34.25
N GLU A 173 -6.19 18.40 34.88
CA GLU A 173 -6.93 17.14 35.03
C GLU A 173 -7.47 16.66 33.67
N GLY A 174 -6.67 16.86 32.61
CA GLY A 174 -6.99 16.56 31.20
C GLY A 174 -8.27 17.20 30.66
N VAL A 175 -8.81 18.23 31.32
CA VAL A 175 -9.95 18.99 30.83
C VAL A 175 -9.50 19.89 29.68
N ALA A 176 -9.76 19.44 28.44
CA ALA A 176 -9.42 20.19 27.24
C ALA A 176 -10.05 21.61 27.25
N PRO A 177 -9.26 22.69 27.12
CA PRO A 177 -9.77 24.07 27.08
C PRO A 177 -10.80 24.32 25.97
N ALA A 178 -10.63 23.67 24.82
CA ALA A 178 -11.64 23.57 23.78
C ALA A 178 -11.72 22.15 23.22
N ALA A 179 -12.93 21.70 22.88
CA ALA A 179 -13.13 20.37 22.33
C ALA A 179 -12.43 20.23 20.97
N PHE A 180 -11.73 19.10 20.75
CA PHE A 180 -11.17 18.80 19.43
C PHE A 180 -12.23 18.72 18.32
N THR A 181 -13.50 18.50 18.66
CA THR A 181 -14.62 18.51 17.71
C THR A 181 -15.14 19.92 17.38
N GLN A 182 -14.55 20.99 17.93
CA GLN A 182 -14.98 22.36 17.70
C GLN A 182 -14.96 22.71 16.21
N ALA A 183 -16.14 23.02 15.65
CA ALA A 183 -16.28 23.27 14.22
C ALA A 183 -15.52 24.54 13.77
N SER A 184 -15.63 25.62 14.53
CA SER A 184 -14.92 26.88 14.27
C SER A 184 -13.45 26.76 14.69
N TYR A 185 -12.55 26.82 13.71
CA TYR A 185 -11.11 26.74 13.96
C TYR A 185 -10.59 27.91 14.79
N ASP A 186 -11.10 29.14 14.55
CA ASP A 186 -10.71 30.31 15.34
C ASP A 186 -11.12 30.20 16.81
N GLU A 187 -12.30 29.65 17.09
CA GLU A 187 -12.75 29.42 18.47
C GLU A 187 -11.93 28.32 19.14
N PHE A 188 -11.60 27.25 18.40
CA PHE A 188 -10.69 26.20 18.88
C PHE A 188 -9.34 26.80 19.27
N ARG A 189 -8.69 27.52 18.35
CA ARG A 189 -7.39 28.17 18.58
C ARG A 189 -7.42 29.13 19.76
N THR A 190 -8.48 29.94 19.87
CA THR A 190 -8.65 30.89 20.98
C THR A 190 -8.83 30.16 22.31
N GLY A 191 -9.55 29.04 22.34
CA GLY A 191 -9.72 28.26 23.57
C GLY A 191 -8.42 27.67 24.09
N TRP A 192 -7.47 27.35 23.20
CA TRP A 192 -6.18 26.77 23.56
C TRP A 192 -5.07 27.81 23.79
N SER A 193 -5.28 29.10 23.52
CA SER A 193 -4.18 30.10 23.55
C SER A 193 -3.45 30.15 24.89
N ASP A 194 -4.20 30.15 26.00
CA ASP A 194 -3.64 30.26 27.34
C ASP A 194 -2.75 29.05 27.67
N TYR A 195 -3.17 27.84 27.24
CA TYR A 195 -2.36 26.63 27.41
C TYR A 195 -1.03 26.70 26.63
N PHE A 196 -1.06 27.19 25.38
CA PHE A 196 0.17 27.38 24.60
C PHE A 196 1.09 28.47 25.17
N ASP A 197 0.52 29.54 25.73
CA ASP A 197 1.28 30.59 26.43
C ASP A 197 1.93 30.01 27.70
N ASP A 198 1.21 29.21 28.49
CA ASP A 198 1.73 28.55 29.69
C ASP A 198 2.84 27.54 29.36
N VAL A 199 2.69 26.74 28.29
CA VAL A 199 3.75 25.83 27.82
C VAL A 199 4.99 26.61 27.39
N ASN A 200 4.82 27.70 26.65
CA ASN A 200 5.92 28.58 26.24
C ASN A 200 6.67 29.18 27.43
N ASP A 201 5.93 29.63 28.46
CA ASP A 201 6.52 30.21 29.67
C ASP A 201 7.28 29.17 30.53
N ALA A 202 7.01 27.88 30.34
CA ALA A 202 7.59 26.78 31.10
C ALA A 202 8.86 26.16 30.48
N ILE A 203 9.21 26.50 29.24
CA ILE A 203 10.36 25.91 28.51
C ILE A 203 11.44 26.94 28.16
N ASP A 204 12.68 26.45 27.99
CA ASP A 204 13.78 27.25 27.41
C ASP A 204 13.68 27.23 25.88
N GLY A 205 12.70 27.96 25.32
CA GLY A 205 12.42 27.97 23.88
C GLY A 205 11.07 28.58 23.56
N THR A 206 10.55 28.30 22.37
CA THR A 206 9.16 28.61 22.01
C THR A 206 8.60 27.47 21.19
N VAL A 207 7.41 27.00 21.54
CA VAL A 207 6.65 26.12 20.65
C VAL A 207 6.13 26.91 19.44
N ALA A 208 5.89 26.21 18.33
CA ALA A 208 5.44 26.81 17.07
C ALA A 208 4.14 27.61 17.21
N GLY A 209 3.21 27.14 18.05
CA GLY A 209 1.85 27.63 18.17
C GLY A 209 0.98 27.26 16.96
N MET A 210 -0.33 27.42 17.09
CA MET A 210 -1.27 27.09 16.00
C MET A 210 -1.28 28.18 14.92
N ASN A 211 -1.06 27.78 13.67
CA ASN A 211 -1.13 28.67 12.51
C ASN A 211 -2.56 29.18 12.33
N PRO A 212 -2.81 30.46 12.03
CA PRO A 212 -4.17 30.96 11.77
C PRO A 212 -4.83 30.32 10.54
N ASP A 213 -4.06 29.79 9.59
CA ASP A 213 -4.60 29.05 8.44
C ASP A 213 -4.76 27.55 8.78
N PRO A 214 -6.00 27.04 8.89
CA PRO A 214 -6.24 25.63 9.18
C PRO A 214 -5.70 24.66 8.12
N ASN A 215 -5.48 25.13 6.89
CA ASN A 215 -5.07 24.26 5.80
C ASN A 215 -3.61 23.82 5.93
N VAL A 216 -2.76 24.69 6.52
CA VAL A 216 -1.34 24.37 6.77
C VAL A 216 -1.23 23.10 7.60
N HIS A 217 -2.10 22.92 8.59
CA HIS A 217 -2.02 21.79 9.50
C HIS A 217 -2.48 20.45 8.89
N ILE A 218 -3.31 20.48 7.85
CA ILE A 218 -3.88 19.25 7.26
C ILE A 218 -3.12 18.75 6.03
N GLN A 219 -2.19 19.53 5.47
CA GLN A 219 -1.44 19.13 4.27
C GLN A 219 -0.68 17.82 4.48
N GLU A 220 0.08 17.70 5.57
CA GLU A 220 0.79 16.45 5.90
C GLU A 220 -0.14 15.27 6.17
N VAL A 221 -1.33 15.53 6.73
CA VAL A 221 -2.34 14.48 6.96
C VAL A 221 -2.92 14.01 5.62
N VAL A 222 -3.19 14.91 4.68
CA VAL A 222 -3.68 14.56 3.33
C VAL A 222 -2.63 13.75 2.56
N LYS A 223 -1.36 14.18 2.61
CA LYS A 223 -0.24 13.46 1.98
C LYS A 223 -0.02 12.08 2.60
N ALA A 224 -0.12 11.95 3.93
CA ALA A 224 -0.05 10.65 4.57
C ALA A 224 -1.28 9.79 4.26
N ASN A 225 -2.47 10.38 4.12
CA ASN A 225 -3.69 9.64 3.75
C ASN A 225 -3.55 9.02 2.35
N SER A 226 -3.05 9.77 1.37
CA SER A 226 -2.85 9.27 0.00
C SER A 226 -1.85 8.09 -0.02
N LEU A 227 -0.74 8.21 0.70
CA LEU A 227 0.30 7.19 0.72
C LEU A 227 -0.08 5.95 1.56
N THR A 228 -0.77 6.13 2.70
CA THR A 228 -1.23 5.00 3.51
C THR A 228 -2.36 4.19 2.87
N ARG A 229 -3.08 4.78 1.90
CA ARG A 229 -4.06 4.13 1.02
C ARG A 229 -3.41 3.44 -0.19
N SER A 230 -2.28 3.96 -0.67
CA SER A 230 -1.60 3.41 -1.83
C SER A 230 -0.83 2.13 -1.51
N GLY A 231 -0.55 1.33 -2.53
CA GLY A 231 0.21 0.08 -2.41
C GLY A 231 -0.37 -1.05 -3.25
N ASN A 232 0.14 -2.25 -3.02
CA ASN A 232 -0.32 -3.45 -3.70
C ASN A 232 -1.37 -4.17 -2.85
N TYR A 233 -2.50 -4.50 -3.45
CA TYR A 233 -3.67 -5.07 -2.80
C TYR A 233 -4.06 -6.38 -3.44
N ARG A 234 -4.61 -7.27 -2.64
CA ARG A 234 -5.27 -8.48 -3.10
C ARG A 234 -6.77 -8.29 -3.01
N PHE A 235 -7.50 -8.66 -4.06
CA PHE A 235 -8.96 -8.70 -4.05
C PHE A 235 -9.41 -10.11 -4.38
N ASP A 236 -10.22 -10.71 -3.51
CA ASP A 236 -10.80 -12.02 -3.76
C ASP A 236 -12.28 -11.99 -3.45
N THR A 237 -13.06 -12.55 -4.35
CA THR A 237 -14.34 -13.12 -3.95
C THR A 237 -14.10 -14.48 -3.33
N CYS A 238 -14.87 -14.82 -2.30
CA CYS A 238 -14.96 -16.22 -1.84
C CYS A 238 -13.63 -16.77 -1.27
N ARG A 239 -12.86 -16.01 -0.49
CA ARG A 239 -11.63 -16.53 0.15
C ARG A 239 -11.95 -17.24 1.48
N GLY A 240 -11.23 -18.34 1.77
CA GLY A 240 -11.29 -19.05 3.06
C GLY A 240 -12.21 -20.27 3.11
N ALA A 241 -12.33 -20.90 4.30
CA ALA A 241 -13.05 -22.17 4.51
C ALA A 241 -14.56 -22.13 4.17
N PHE A 242 -15.10 -20.94 3.92
CA PHE A 242 -16.51 -20.69 3.61
C PHE A 242 -16.78 -20.36 2.12
N ALA A 243 -15.74 -20.34 1.29
CA ALA A 243 -15.77 -20.09 -0.15
C ALA A 243 -16.76 -21.01 -0.92
N ALA A 244 -16.73 -22.30 -0.58
CA ALA A 244 -17.52 -23.33 -1.25
C ALA A 244 -19.03 -23.26 -0.94
N ILE A 245 -19.45 -22.40 0.01
CA ILE A 245 -20.83 -22.28 0.45
C ILE A 245 -21.44 -20.96 -0.04
N THR A 246 -20.66 -19.88 -0.05
CA THR A 246 -21.13 -18.52 -0.36
C THR A 246 -21.20 -18.21 -1.85
N CYS A 247 -20.45 -18.94 -2.68
CA CYS A 247 -20.29 -18.61 -4.09
C CYS A 247 -20.89 -19.64 -5.06
N VAL A 248 -21.80 -20.46 -4.53
CA VAL A 248 -22.61 -21.40 -5.29
C VAL A 248 -23.93 -20.72 -5.64
N SER A 249 -24.24 -20.65 -6.93
CA SER A 249 -25.56 -20.19 -7.39
C SER A 249 -26.66 -21.12 -6.88
N SER A 250 -27.66 -20.55 -6.22
CA SER A 250 -28.84 -21.26 -5.73
C SER A 250 -29.73 -21.85 -6.84
N VAL A 251 -29.48 -21.48 -8.11
CA VAL A 251 -30.30 -21.89 -9.25
C VAL A 251 -29.69 -23.08 -10.00
N ASN A 252 -28.37 -23.09 -10.21
CA ASN A 252 -27.69 -24.06 -11.08
C ASN A 252 -26.53 -24.82 -10.41
N GLU A 253 -26.23 -24.57 -9.14
CA GLU A 253 -25.02 -25.08 -8.43
C GLU A 253 -23.69 -24.63 -9.08
N ASP A 254 -23.72 -23.63 -9.96
CA ASP A 254 -22.53 -23.04 -10.55
C ASP A 254 -21.70 -22.30 -9.49
N VAL A 255 -20.38 -22.47 -9.50
CA VAL A 255 -19.46 -21.73 -8.65
C VAL A 255 -18.86 -20.57 -9.42
N PHE A 256 -18.95 -19.36 -8.86
CA PHE A 256 -18.38 -18.15 -9.47
C PHE A 256 -17.28 -17.57 -8.60
N THR A 257 -16.19 -17.13 -9.21
CA THR A 257 -15.13 -16.40 -8.52
C THR A 257 -14.56 -15.30 -9.39
N VAL A 258 -14.11 -14.23 -8.75
CA VAL A 258 -13.29 -13.17 -9.32
C VAL A 258 -12.12 -12.96 -8.37
N SER A 259 -10.89 -13.04 -8.88
CA SER A 259 -9.68 -12.87 -8.07
C SER A 259 -8.67 -11.96 -8.76
N PHE A 260 -8.02 -11.15 -7.94
CA PHE A 260 -6.88 -10.32 -8.28
C PHE A 260 -5.81 -10.53 -7.19
N PRO A 261 -4.65 -11.14 -7.50
CA PRO A 261 -4.15 -11.50 -8.83
C PRO A 261 -4.87 -12.67 -9.52
N ALA A 262 -4.57 -12.85 -10.82
CA ALA A 262 -5.08 -13.93 -11.67
C ALA A 262 -4.43 -15.32 -11.37
N ARG A 263 -4.45 -15.81 -10.13
CA ARG A 263 -3.80 -17.08 -9.71
C ARG A 263 -4.41 -18.36 -10.29
N THR A 264 -3.77 -19.12 -11.19
CA THR A 264 -4.04 -20.57 -11.39
C THR A 264 -3.10 -21.41 -10.52
N THR A 265 -3.51 -22.64 -10.17
CA THR A 265 -2.88 -23.42 -9.09
C THR A 265 -1.54 -24.08 -9.40
N ASN A 266 -0.82 -23.83 -10.51
CA ASN A 266 0.36 -24.65 -10.83
C ASN A 266 1.51 -24.01 -11.65
N ASP A 267 1.57 -22.70 -11.90
CA ASP A 267 2.76 -22.11 -12.55
C ASP A 267 3.51 -21.12 -11.65
N ILE A 268 4.83 -21.29 -11.68
CA ILE A 268 5.84 -20.50 -11.00
C ILE A 268 6.07 -19.28 -11.91
N ASN A 269 5.47 -18.13 -11.59
CA ASN A 269 6.24 -17.12 -10.87
C ASN A 269 5.55 -15.79 -10.63
N ILE A 270 4.32 -15.50 -11.08
CA ILE A 270 3.75 -14.18 -10.77
C ILE A 270 2.23 -14.19 -10.53
N ASP A 271 1.91 -13.46 -9.48
CA ASP A 271 0.60 -13.21 -8.93
C ASP A 271 0.46 -11.68 -8.75
N GLU A 272 0.35 -10.91 -9.84
CA GLU A 272 0.45 -9.45 -9.75
C GLU A 272 -0.71 -8.80 -8.99
N PHE A 273 -0.37 -8.26 -7.83
CA PHE A 273 -1.32 -7.61 -6.96
C PHE A 273 -1.77 -6.28 -7.57
N PRO A 274 -3.08 -6.04 -7.69
CA PRO A 274 -3.62 -4.71 -7.97
C PRO A 274 -2.88 -3.58 -7.28
N LEU A 275 -2.66 -2.50 -8.02
CA LEU A 275 -2.00 -1.30 -7.53
C LEU A 275 -3.05 -0.23 -7.25
N ILE A 276 -3.05 0.29 -6.03
CA ILE A 276 -3.78 1.51 -5.69
C ILE A 276 -2.78 2.65 -5.66
N LEU A 277 -3.00 3.67 -6.49
CA LEU A 277 -2.14 4.84 -6.58
C LEU A 277 -2.39 5.82 -5.44
N PRO A 278 -1.46 6.77 -5.17
CA PRO A 278 -1.68 7.86 -4.23
C PRO A 278 -2.95 8.68 -4.53
N THR A 279 -3.34 8.83 -5.79
CA THR A 279 -4.61 9.46 -6.21
C THR A 279 -5.86 8.64 -5.86
N GLY A 280 -5.70 7.38 -5.44
CA GLY A 280 -6.77 6.44 -5.13
C GLY A 280 -7.19 5.56 -6.30
N GLN A 281 -6.72 5.81 -7.52
CA GLN A 281 -7.05 4.96 -8.67
C GLN A 281 -6.62 3.50 -8.44
N VAL A 282 -7.52 2.58 -8.78
CA VAL A 282 -7.34 1.14 -8.62
C VAL A 282 -7.07 0.52 -9.99
N MET A 283 -5.93 -0.15 -10.11
CA MET A 283 -5.48 -0.79 -11.35
C MET A 283 -5.14 -2.25 -11.07
N GLY A 284 -5.36 -3.15 -12.02
CA GLY A 284 -5.24 -4.58 -11.74
C GLY A 284 -5.79 -5.44 -12.86
N ILE A 285 -5.09 -6.54 -13.13
CA ILE A 285 -5.60 -7.65 -13.93
C ILE A 285 -5.93 -8.81 -12.99
N GLY A 286 -7.05 -9.45 -13.27
CA GLY A 286 -7.57 -10.57 -12.50
C GLY A 286 -8.20 -11.60 -13.41
N ARG A 287 -8.80 -12.61 -12.80
CA ARG A 287 -9.53 -13.66 -13.51
C ARG A 287 -10.91 -13.86 -12.94
N ALA A 288 -11.88 -13.90 -13.84
CA ALA A 288 -13.24 -14.35 -13.57
C ALA A 288 -13.37 -15.82 -13.97
N LEU A 289 -14.05 -16.61 -13.14
CA LEU A 289 -14.27 -18.04 -13.37
C LEU A 289 -15.71 -18.42 -13.05
N ARG A 290 -16.29 -19.26 -13.90
CA ARG A 290 -17.53 -19.98 -13.67
C ARG A 290 -17.29 -21.47 -13.84
N GLN A 291 -17.64 -22.25 -12.82
CA GLN A 291 -17.58 -23.71 -12.85
C GLN A 291 -19.00 -24.29 -12.78
N SER A 292 -19.36 -25.15 -13.73
CA SER A 292 -20.63 -25.87 -13.79
C SER A 292 -20.37 -27.37 -13.94
N GLY A 293 -20.37 -28.10 -12.82
CA GLY A 293 -19.96 -29.50 -12.79
C GLY A 293 -18.49 -29.68 -13.23
N SER A 294 -18.26 -30.32 -14.38
CA SER A 294 -16.92 -30.47 -14.98
C SER A 294 -16.52 -29.30 -15.88
N ASP A 295 -17.47 -28.47 -16.29
CA ASP A 295 -17.23 -27.41 -17.26
C ASP A 295 -16.70 -26.18 -16.52
N THR A 296 -15.57 -25.64 -17.00
CA THR A 296 -14.96 -24.43 -16.44
C THR A 296 -14.83 -23.41 -17.54
N LEU A 297 -15.37 -22.22 -17.31
CA LEU A 297 -15.23 -21.05 -18.18
C LEU A 297 -14.44 -19.98 -17.44
N THR A 298 -13.47 -19.39 -18.11
CA THR A 298 -12.60 -18.35 -17.56
C THR A 298 -12.54 -17.16 -18.49
N GLU A 299 -12.47 -15.96 -17.91
CA GLU A 299 -12.20 -14.72 -18.62
C GLU A 299 -11.16 -13.90 -17.84
N LEU A 300 -10.22 -13.26 -18.54
CA LEU A 300 -9.43 -12.19 -17.93
C LEU A 300 -10.29 -10.96 -17.69
N VAL A 301 -10.05 -10.29 -16.57
CA VAL A 301 -10.76 -9.07 -16.17
C VAL A 301 -9.80 -7.99 -15.68
N ALA A 302 -10.20 -6.74 -15.78
CA ALA A 302 -9.52 -5.61 -15.18
C ALA A 302 -10.50 -4.64 -14.51
N PHE A 303 -9.99 -3.80 -13.61
CA PHE A 303 -10.76 -2.67 -13.10
C PHE A 303 -11.02 -1.64 -14.21
N SER A 304 -12.15 -0.94 -14.16
CA SER A 304 -12.41 0.21 -15.02
C SER A 304 -11.50 1.37 -14.65
N GLU A 305 -11.18 2.24 -15.61
CA GLU A 305 -10.37 3.45 -15.38
C GLU A 305 -10.92 4.36 -14.26
N THR A 306 -12.23 4.35 -14.05
CA THR A 306 -12.90 5.19 -13.03
C THR A 306 -12.91 4.63 -11.61
N ALA A 307 -12.40 3.40 -11.42
CA ALA A 307 -12.37 2.74 -10.13
C ALA A 307 -11.36 3.44 -9.20
N THR A 308 -11.83 3.88 -8.03
CA THR A 308 -11.00 4.64 -7.08
C THR A 308 -11.29 4.21 -5.65
N VAL A 309 -10.36 4.53 -4.74
CA VAL A 309 -10.55 4.53 -3.30
C VAL A 309 -10.42 5.97 -2.82
N ASP A 310 -11.43 6.48 -2.14
CA ASP A 310 -11.42 7.87 -1.65
C ASP A 310 -10.58 8.04 -0.36
N ASP A 311 -10.49 9.28 0.13
CA ASP A 311 -9.65 9.63 1.30
C ASP A 311 -10.18 9.04 2.62
N SER A 312 -11.44 8.60 2.64
CA SER A 312 -12.03 7.85 3.76
C SER A 312 -11.88 6.34 3.61
N LEU A 313 -11.10 5.90 2.61
CA LEU A 313 -10.87 4.50 2.25
C LEU A 313 -12.12 3.74 1.77
N VAL A 314 -13.05 4.42 1.11
CA VAL A 314 -14.24 3.79 0.50
C VAL A 314 -14.00 3.58 -0.99
N LEU A 315 -14.36 2.40 -1.49
CA LEU A 315 -14.33 2.08 -2.92
C LEU A 315 -15.42 2.87 -3.65
N GLN A 316 -15.02 3.65 -4.65
CA GLN A 316 -15.88 4.49 -5.49
C GLN A 316 -15.83 4.00 -6.93
N ASN A 317 -17.01 3.90 -7.57
CA ASN A 317 -17.16 3.48 -8.97
C ASN A 317 -16.41 2.17 -9.30
N LEU A 318 -16.27 1.26 -8.34
CA LEU A 318 -15.57 0.00 -8.55
C LEU A 318 -16.33 -0.81 -9.60
N SER A 319 -15.76 -0.92 -10.80
CA SER A 319 -16.27 -1.76 -11.86
C SER A 319 -15.18 -2.68 -12.36
N VAL A 320 -15.53 -3.95 -12.60
CA VAL A 320 -14.64 -4.96 -13.17
C VAL A 320 -15.26 -5.45 -14.47
N GLN A 321 -14.47 -5.43 -15.54
CA GLN A 321 -14.88 -5.75 -16.90
C GLN A 321 -13.94 -6.77 -17.51
N GLY A 322 -14.45 -7.68 -18.33
CA GLY A 322 -13.55 -8.59 -19.04
C GLY A 322 -12.85 -7.93 -20.22
N ILE A 323 -11.60 -8.34 -20.41
CA ILE A 323 -10.63 -7.68 -21.29
C ILE A 323 -10.24 -8.51 -22.51
N GLU A 324 -10.92 -9.63 -22.76
CA GLU A 324 -10.58 -10.50 -23.88
C GLU A 324 -10.99 -9.92 -25.26
N PRO A 325 -10.15 -10.09 -26.31
CA PRO A 325 -10.48 -9.67 -27.66
C PRO A 325 -11.54 -10.59 -28.27
N GLY A 326 -12.74 -10.07 -28.49
CA GLY A 326 -13.91 -10.85 -28.94
C GLY A 326 -15.20 -10.51 -28.18
N GLY A 327 -15.06 -9.73 -27.11
CA GLY A 327 -16.15 -9.35 -26.22
C GLY A 327 -16.15 -10.24 -24.98
N SER A 328 -16.51 -9.64 -23.85
CA SER A 328 -16.59 -10.33 -22.57
C SER A 328 -18.04 -10.48 -22.12
N THR A 329 -18.30 -11.52 -21.34
CA THR A 329 -19.57 -11.72 -20.65
C THR A 329 -19.50 -11.36 -19.17
N THR A 330 -18.43 -10.68 -18.75
CA THR A 330 -18.16 -10.25 -17.39
C THR A 330 -18.24 -8.73 -17.26
N THR A 331 -19.17 -8.26 -16.43
CA THR A 331 -19.31 -6.87 -16.02
C THR A 331 -19.95 -6.87 -14.64
N VAL A 332 -19.17 -6.51 -13.62
CA VAL A 332 -19.65 -6.39 -12.25
C VAL A 332 -19.31 -5.03 -11.68
N ALA A 333 -20.15 -4.57 -10.75
CA ALA A 333 -19.90 -3.41 -9.91
C ALA A 333 -19.69 -3.87 -8.47
N GLY A 334 -18.83 -3.17 -7.74
CA GLY A 334 -18.52 -3.52 -6.36
C GLY A 334 -18.67 -2.37 -5.38
N THR A 335 -18.74 -2.75 -4.11
CA THR A 335 -18.76 -1.85 -2.96
C THR A 335 -17.79 -2.35 -1.90
N GLY A 336 -17.44 -1.49 -0.96
CA GLY A 336 -16.68 -1.84 0.22
C GLY A 336 -15.93 -0.63 0.79
N ALA A 337 -15.61 -0.70 2.07
CA ALA A 337 -14.74 0.25 2.74
C ALA A 337 -13.59 -0.51 3.41
N PHE A 338 -12.36 -0.01 3.28
CA PHE A 338 -11.25 -0.55 4.04
C PHE A 338 -11.37 -0.07 5.49
N LEU A 339 -11.49 -1.04 6.39
CA LEU A 339 -11.39 -0.81 7.82
C LEU A 339 -9.96 -1.14 8.24
N ASN A 340 -9.19 -0.10 8.58
CA ASN A 340 -7.73 -0.12 8.60
C ASN A 340 -7.13 -0.55 7.25
N LYS A 341 -6.93 -1.85 7.02
CA LYS A 341 -6.24 -2.42 5.83
C LYS A 341 -7.04 -3.51 5.11
N LEU A 342 -8.27 -3.78 5.55
CA LEU A 342 -9.08 -4.90 5.09
C LEU A 342 -10.48 -4.44 4.68
N VAL A 343 -10.99 -4.98 3.57
CA VAL A 343 -12.43 -4.92 3.24
C VAL A 343 -13.09 -6.20 3.74
N TYR A 344 -14.14 -6.02 4.52
CA TYR A 344 -14.89 -7.11 5.15
C TYR A 344 -16.21 -7.36 4.42
N THR A 345 -16.63 -8.62 4.39
CA THR A 345 -17.91 -9.02 3.80
C THR A 345 -19.07 -8.78 4.77
N GLY A 346 -18.83 -8.99 6.07
CA GLY A 346 -19.88 -8.97 7.09
C GLY A 346 -20.90 -10.11 6.94
N GLU A 347 -20.59 -11.12 6.13
CA GLU A 347 -21.48 -12.23 5.83
C GLU A 347 -21.18 -13.43 6.72
N VAL A 348 -22.25 -14.10 7.18
CA VAL A 348 -22.17 -15.43 7.80
C VAL A 348 -22.89 -16.38 6.86
N PRO A 349 -22.19 -17.35 6.25
CA PRO A 349 -22.84 -18.28 5.32
C PRO A 349 -23.97 -19.04 6.00
N ASP A 350 -25.09 -19.26 5.31
CA ASP A 350 -26.26 -19.97 5.85
C ASP A 350 -25.93 -21.40 6.36
N ALA A 351 -24.93 -22.05 5.78
CA ALA A 351 -24.49 -23.38 6.20
C ALA A 351 -23.41 -23.36 7.31
N ALA A 352 -23.01 -22.19 7.80
CA ALA A 352 -22.05 -22.08 8.88
C ALA A 352 -22.62 -22.66 10.19
N PRO A 353 -21.78 -23.26 11.06
CA PRO A 353 -22.24 -23.73 12.37
C PRO A 353 -22.97 -22.65 13.16
N SER A 354 -23.99 -23.05 13.93
CA SER A 354 -24.72 -22.12 14.80
C SER A 354 -23.76 -21.42 15.78
N GLY A 355 -23.84 -20.08 15.84
CA GLY A 355 -22.92 -19.25 16.62
C GLY A 355 -21.64 -18.84 15.90
N SER A 356 -21.52 -19.11 14.60
CA SER A 356 -20.45 -18.55 13.77
C SER A 356 -20.57 -17.04 13.69
N LYS A 357 -19.43 -16.37 13.74
CA LYS A 357 -19.27 -14.93 13.62
C LYS A 357 -18.87 -14.56 12.20
N SER A 358 -19.26 -13.37 11.75
CA SER A 358 -18.73 -12.81 10.51
C SER A 358 -17.23 -12.50 10.65
N ASP A 359 -16.57 -12.29 9.52
CA ASP A 359 -15.19 -11.82 9.46
C ASP A 359 -14.96 -10.54 10.30
N VAL A 360 -15.81 -9.53 10.13
CA VAL A 360 -15.74 -8.27 10.89
C VAL A 360 -16.02 -8.45 12.37
N GLU A 361 -16.93 -9.35 12.77
CA GLU A 361 -17.24 -9.60 14.18
C GLU A 361 -16.08 -10.33 14.89
N ASN A 362 -15.31 -11.14 14.15
CA ASN A 362 -14.10 -11.75 14.68
C ASN A 362 -13.01 -10.72 14.98
N ASP A 363 -12.78 -9.77 14.08
CA ASP A 363 -11.74 -8.76 14.24
C ASP A 363 -12.17 -7.60 15.15
N TYR A 364 -13.41 -7.15 15.02
CA TYR A 364 -13.96 -6.03 15.78
C TYR A 364 -15.30 -6.41 16.43
N PRO A 365 -15.27 -7.09 17.58
CA PRO A 365 -16.50 -7.43 18.29
C PRO A 365 -17.39 -6.20 18.53
N GLY A 366 -18.67 -6.33 18.18
CA GLY A 366 -19.68 -5.27 18.32
C GLY A 366 -19.66 -4.20 17.23
N LEU A 367 -18.78 -4.30 16.22
CA LEU A 367 -18.82 -3.43 15.05
C LEU A 367 -19.85 -3.94 14.04
N GLU A 368 -20.78 -3.06 13.62
CA GLU A 368 -21.70 -3.33 12.52
C GLU A 368 -21.24 -2.57 11.27
N LEU A 369 -21.35 -3.22 10.12
CA LEU A 369 -21.06 -2.64 8.80
C LEU A 369 -22.31 -2.02 8.20
N ASN A 370 -22.16 -0.83 7.63
CA ASN A 370 -23.14 -0.25 6.72
C ASN A 370 -23.16 -1.02 5.39
N ALA A 371 -24.23 -0.87 4.61
CA ALA A 371 -24.40 -1.63 3.37
C ALA A 371 -23.32 -1.34 2.31
N ASP A 372 -22.86 -0.09 2.25
CA ASP A 372 -21.79 0.41 1.39
C ASP A 372 -20.38 0.06 1.89
N GLU A 373 -20.23 -0.27 3.18
CA GLU A 373 -18.97 -0.74 3.75
C GLU A 373 -18.72 -2.23 3.49
N LYS A 374 -19.80 -2.99 3.28
CA LYS A 374 -19.70 -4.42 2.94
C LYS A 374 -19.04 -4.60 1.58
N GLY A 375 -18.02 -5.43 1.57
CA GLY A 375 -17.38 -5.91 0.35
C GLY A 375 -18.34 -6.78 -0.46
N THR A 376 -18.79 -6.28 -1.60
CA THR A 376 -19.64 -7.05 -2.53
C THR A 376 -19.24 -6.81 -3.99
N LEU A 377 -19.52 -7.78 -4.86
CA LEU A 377 -19.46 -7.67 -6.32
C LEU A 377 -20.74 -8.23 -6.91
N SER A 378 -21.49 -7.39 -7.64
CA SER A 378 -22.77 -7.76 -8.23
C SER A 378 -22.80 -7.43 -9.73
N GLY A 379 -23.48 -8.28 -10.51
CA GLY A 379 -23.58 -8.10 -11.95
C GLY A 379 -23.53 -9.44 -12.68
N THR A 380 -22.84 -9.46 -13.82
CA THR A 380 -22.66 -10.68 -14.62
C THR A 380 -21.19 -11.11 -14.59
N VAL A 381 -20.92 -12.35 -14.23
CA VAL A 381 -19.61 -13.00 -14.27
C VAL A 381 -19.68 -14.18 -15.21
N VAL A 382 -18.89 -14.17 -16.28
CA VAL A 382 -18.83 -15.24 -17.28
C VAL A 382 -20.24 -15.70 -17.73
N GLY A 383 -21.08 -14.72 -18.06
CA GLY A 383 -22.45 -14.92 -18.57
C GLY A 383 -23.50 -15.31 -17.52
N GLY A 384 -23.15 -15.43 -16.24
CA GLY A 384 -24.07 -15.70 -15.14
C GLY A 384 -24.26 -14.50 -14.22
N ASN A 385 -25.48 -14.24 -13.76
CA ASN A 385 -25.73 -13.16 -12.79
C ASN A 385 -25.37 -13.61 -11.38
N VAL A 386 -24.65 -12.75 -10.65
CA VAL A 386 -24.10 -13.05 -9.32
C VAL A 386 -24.21 -11.86 -8.38
N ASP A 387 -24.14 -12.18 -7.09
CA ASP A 387 -23.82 -11.29 -5.98
C ASP A 387 -22.80 -12.05 -5.13
N LEU A 388 -21.55 -11.57 -5.13
CA LEU A 388 -20.41 -12.26 -4.54
C LEU A 388 -19.84 -11.44 -3.39
N PRO A 389 -19.52 -12.06 -2.24
CA PRO A 389 -18.79 -11.38 -1.19
C PRO A 389 -17.38 -11.02 -1.69
N LEU A 390 -16.95 -9.78 -1.49
CA LEU A 390 -15.63 -9.29 -1.84
C LEU A 390 -14.80 -9.07 -0.57
N THR A 391 -13.57 -9.55 -0.59
CA THR A 391 -12.55 -9.21 0.41
C THR A 391 -11.41 -8.50 -0.29
N ALA A 392 -10.76 -7.59 0.42
CA ALA A 392 -9.54 -6.96 -0.03
C ALA A 392 -8.54 -6.84 1.11
N GLU A 393 -7.25 -6.98 0.82
CA GLU A 393 -6.16 -6.98 1.80
C GLU A 393 -4.92 -6.29 1.22
N LEU A 394 -4.29 -5.41 1.99
CA LEU A 394 -3.01 -4.80 1.63
C LEU A 394 -1.90 -5.86 1.67
N SER A 395 -1.24 -6.09 0.53
CA SER A 395 -0.13 -7.03 0.39
C SER A 395 1.23 -6.38 0.59
N ALA A 396 1.44 -5.16 0.09
CA ALA A 396 2.69 -4.41 0.26
C ALA A 396 2.43 -2.92 0.30
N GLN A 397 3.07 -2.22 1.25
CA GLN A 397 2.90 -0.79 1.48
C GLN A 397 4.12 0.00 0.97
N PRO A 398 3.94 1.18 0.34
CA PRO A 398 5.04 2.09 0.05
C PRO A 398 5.57 2.76 1.33
N GLN A 399 6.75 3.37 1.22
CA GLN A 399 7.26 4.28 2.24
C GLN A 399 6.38 5.53 2.25
N VAL A 400 5.94 5.95 3.43
CA VAL A 400 5.06 7.12 3.53
C VAL A 400 5.82 8.44 3.58
N ASN A 401 7.01 8.47 4.17
CA ASN A 401 7.85 9.67 4.16
C ASN A 401 8.96 9.51 3.11
N ARG A 402 8.58 9.66 1.84
CA ARG A 402 9.53 9.69 0.72
C ARG A 402 10.17 11.08 0.66
N ASP A 403 11.40 11.14 0.15
CA ASP A 403 12.11 12.39 -0.09
C ASP A 403 11.52 13.07 -1.34
N GLU A 404 10.80 14.17 -1.13
CA GLU A 404 10.10 14.90 -2.19
C GLU A 404 11.07 15.64 -3.12
N ASP A 405 12.20 16.12 -2.60
CA ASP A 405 13.22 16.78 -3.41
C ASP A 405 13.86 15.77 -4.36
N MET A 406 14.16 14.57 -3.86
CA MET A 406 14.62 13.46 -4.71
C MET A 406 13.61 13.13 -5.81
N ILE A 407 12.31 13.01 -5.50
CA ILE A 407 11.28 12.73 -6.52
C ILE A 407 11.23 13.86 -7.56
N SER A 408 11.35 15.12 -7.12
CA SER A 408 11.41 16.27 -8.01
C SER A 408 12.62 16.22 -8.93
N ASP A 409 13.78 15.80 -8.42
CA ASP A 409 15.00 15.61 -9.19
C ASP A 409 14.85 14.51 -10.25
N LEU A 410 14.22 13.38 -9.90
CA LEU A 410 13.92 12.31 -10.86
C LEU A 410 12.96 12.81 -11.96
N ALA A 411 11.91 13.54 -11.59
CA ALA A 411 10.96 14.11 -12.54
C ALA A 411 11.62 15.16 -13.45
N ALA A 412 12.62 15.90 -12.96
CA ALA A 412 13.36 16.90 -13.74
C ALA A 412 14.29 16.28 -14.82
N VAL A 413 14.54 14.97 -14.77
CA VAL A 413 15.25 14.23 -15.84
C VAL A 413 14.46 14.27 -17.15
N GLY A 414 13.12 14.26 -17.05
CA GLY A 414 12.19 14.26 -18.18
C GLY A 414 11.73 12.86 -18.58
N GLU A 415 11.65 12.62 -19.89
CA GLU A 415 11.17 11.38 -20.49
C GLU A 415 12.12 10.21 -20.25
N PHE A 416 11.56 9.05 -19.91
CA PHE A 416 12.26 7.77 -19.84
C PHE A 416 11.72 6.82 -20.90
N THR A 417 12.62 6.17 -21.64
CA THR A 417 12.27 5.08 -22.53
C THR A 417 12.29 3.76 -21.76
N VAL A 418 11.28 2.94 -21.98
CA VAL A 418 11.18 1.58 -21.48
C VAL A 418 11.10 0.62 -22.66
N ARG A 419 11.95 -0.42 -22.64
CA ARG A 419 12.00 -1.50 -23.62
C ARG A 419 11.99 -2.81 -22.87
N LEU A 420 10.98 -3.64 -23.13
CA LEU A 420 10.86 -4.97 -22.52
C LEU A 420 11.66 -5.95 -23.34
N MET A 421 12.61 -6.65 -22.74
CA MET A 421 13.46 -7.63 -23.42
C MET A 421 12.92 -9.03 -23.20
N ARG A 422 12.66 -9.77 -24.28
CA ARG A 422 12.36 -11.19 -24.23
C ARG A 422 13.53 -12.01 -24.75
N VAL A 423 13.56 -13.27 -24.35
CA VAL A 423 14.46 -14.26 -24.94
C VAL A 423 14.24 -14.39 -26.46
N CYS A 424 15.35 -14.56 -27.17
CA CYS A 424 15.38 -14.84 -28.60
C CYS A 424 15.06 -16.32 -28.88
N LEU A 425 14.20 -16.55 -29.87
CA LEU A 425 13.87 -17.86 -30.42
C LEU A 425 14.64 -18.09 -31.74
N ASP A 426 14.73 -19.35 -32.19
CA ASP A 426 15.56 -19.73 -33.34
C ASP A 426 15.24 -18.98 -34.66
N ASP A 427 13.98 -18.61 -34.87
CA ASP A 427 13.51 -17.91 -36.06
C ASP A 427 13.48 -16.38 -35.91
N ASP A 428 13.87 -15.85 -34.75
CA ASP A 428 13.94 -14.41 -34.53
C ASP A 428 15.11 -13.78 -35.30
N THR A 429 14.93 -12.50 -35.67
CA THR A 429 15.99 -11.69 -36.29
C THR A 429 16.28 -10.48 -35.43
N GLY A 430 17.54 -10.04 -35.39
CA GLY A 430 17.94 -8.88 -34.57
C GLY A 430 18.27 -9.20 -33.12
N CYS A 431 18.44 -10.48 -32.78
CA CYS A 431 18.87 -10.88 -31.44
C CYS A 431 20.28 -10.39 -31.12
N ARG A 432 20.49 -10.10 -29.83
CA ARG A 432 21.77 -9.70 -29.25
C ARG A 432 22.04 -10.51 -28.00
N ASP A 433 23.31 -10.61 -27.63
CA ASP A 433 23.72 -11.33 -26.42
C ASP A 433 23.12 -10.67 -25.17
N ILE A 434 22.68 -11.49 -24.21
CA ILE A 434 22.17 -11.00 -22.91
C ILE A 434 23.34 -10.38 -22.14
N PRO A 435 23.25 -9.12 -21.68
CA PRO A 435 24.31 -8.54 -20.86
C PRO A 435 24.40 -9.26 -19.51
N ASN A 436 25.58 -9.37 -18.90
CA ASN A 436 25.78 -9.95 -17.56
C ASN A 436 25.08 -11.32 -17.36
N GLU A 437 25.26 -12.25 -18.30
CA GLU A 437 24.61 -13.57 -18.31
C GLU A 437 24.66 -14.30 -16.96
N GLU A 438 25.77 -14.18 -16.22
CA GLU A 438 25.99 -14.80 -14.92
C GLU A 438 25.00 -14.42 -13.82
N ILE A 439 24.31 -13.28 -13.94
CA ILE A 439 23.29 -12.82 -12.99
C ILE A 439 21.89 -12.75 -13.61
N GLU A 440 21.79 -12.65 -14.94
CA GLU A 440 20.52 -12.57 -15.66
C GLU A 440 19.92 -13.95 -15.97
N ILE A 441 20.77 -14.98 -16.13
CA ILE A 441 20.38 -16.33 -16.57
C ILE A 441 20.65 -17.35 -15.46
N GLY A 442 19.63 -18.10 -15.06
CA GLY A 442 19.78 -19.15 -14.04
C GLY A 442 18.53 -19.99 -13.84
N GLU A 443 18.40 -20.63 -12.68
CA GLU A 443 17.20 -21.40 -12.31
C GLU A 443 16.51 -20.69 -11.14
N GLY A 444 15.26 -20.30 -11.30
CA GLY A 444 14.45 -19.73 -10.21
C GLY A 444 14.08 -18.25 -10.37
N PRO A 445 13.28 -17.72 -9.42
CA PRO A 445 12.72 -16.36 -9.48
C PRO A 445 13.74 -15.22 -9.34
N GLU A 446 14.97 -15.50 -8.93
CA GLU A 446 16.05 -14.52 -8.78
C GLU A 446 16.69 -14.10 -10.11
N PHE A 447 16.46 -14.86 -11.19
CA PHE A 447 16.94 -14.56 -12.54
C PHE A 447 15.84 -13.94 -13.41
N ASN A 448 16.22 -13.19 -14.45
CA ASN A 448 15.27 -12.67 -15.43
C ASN A 448 14.94 -13.72 -16.51
N TYR A 449 15.89 -14.62 -16.77
CA TYR A 449 15.76 -15.70 -17.75
C TYR A 449 16.11 -17.05 -17.14
N ASN A 450 15.36 -18.08 -17.52
CA ASN A 450 15.75 -19.45 -17.24
C ASN A 450 16.90 -19.87 -18.14
N THR A 451 17.74 -20.82 -17.69
CA THR A 451 18.82 -21.40 -18.50
C THR A 451 18.32 -22.06 -19.78
N GLN A 452 17.13 -22.65 -19.73
CA GLN A 452 16.46 -23.30 -20.86
C GLN A 452 14.98 -22.95 -20.89
N ILE A 453 14.40 -22.93 -22.09
CA ILE A 453 12.97 -22.72 -22.30
C ILE A 453 12.38 -24.01 -22.84
N TYR A 454 11.40 -24.53 -22.10
CA TYR A 454 10.64 -25.74 -22.41
C TYR A 454 11.53 -26.99 -22.54
N ASP A 455 11.56 -27.82 -21.49
CA ASP A 455 12.42 -29.02 -21.36
C ASP A 455 12.40 -29.98 -22.56
N ALA A 456 11.33 -29.98 -23.36
CA ALA A 456 11.21 -30.84 -24.54
C ALA A 456 12.02 -30.34 -25.75
N TYR A 457 12.47 -29.08 -25.77
CA TYR A 457 13.05 -28.43 -26.94
C TYR A 457 14.55 -28.05 -26.83
N ASP A 458 15.18 -28.17 -25.65
CA ASP A 458 16.62 -27.88 -25.45
C ASP A 458 17.06 -26.50 -25.99
N HIS A 459 16.17 -25.49 -25.94
CA HIS A 459 16.50 -24.11 -26.32
C HIS A 459 17.37 -23.48 -25.24
N THR A 460 18.65 -23.24 -25.55
CA THR A 460 19.59 -22.62 -24.60
C THR A 460 19.50 -21.12 -24.67
N VAL A 461 19.19 -20.48 -23.55
CA VAL A 461 19.05 -19.02 -23.48
C VAL A 461 20.42 -18.36 -23.42
N THR A 462 20.72 -17.54 -24.43
CA THR A 462 21.96 -16.74 -24.53
C THR A 462 21.72 -15.37 -25.14
N GLN A 463 20.60 -15.18 -25.84
CA GLN A 463 20.29 -13.97 -26.59
C GLN A 463 18.88 -13.48 -26.29
N GLU A 464 18.70 -12.18 -26.45
CA GLU A 464 17.45 -11.46 -26.25
C GLU A 464 17.16 -10.51 -27.42
N LEU A 465 15.92 -10.04 -27.49
CA LEU A 465 15.47 -8.98 -28.38
C LEU A 465 14.30 -8.21 -27.75
N PRO A 466 13.99 -6.99 -28.22
CA PRO A 466 12.83 -6.25 -27.77
C PRO A 466 11.56 -7.07 -27.98
N ARG A 467 10.67 -7.05 -26.99
CA ARG A 467 9.35 -7.65 -27.06
C ARG A 467 8.39 -6.66 -27.69
N GLU A 468 7.81 -7.03 -28.81
CA GLU A 468 6.63 -6.34 -29.37
C GLU A 468 5.38 -6.83 -28.63
N ASP A 469 4.52 -5.89 -28.24
CA ASP A 469 3.20 -6.21 -27.70
C ASP A 469 2.19 -6.56 -28.82
N ARG A 470 0.92 -6.73 -28.46
CA ARG A 470 -0.16 -7.03 -29.40
C ARG A 470 -0.39 -5.91 -30.44
N GLN A 471 0.04 -4.69 -30.15
CA GLN A 471 -0.08 -3.50 -30.99
C GLN A 471 1.18 -3.23 -31.81
N ASP A 472 2.14 -4.16 -31.83
CA ASP A 472 3.45 -4.04 -32.46
C ASP A 472 4.31 -2.90 -31.85
N VAL A 473 4.12 -2.61 -30.55
CA VAL A 473 4.91 -1.61 -29.81
C VAL A 473 6.03 -2.28 -29.02
N ALA A 474 7.28 -2.04 -29.45
CA ALA A 474 8.49 -2.60 -28.82
C ALA A 474 9.08 -1.72 -27.71
N GLU A 475 8.79 -0.42 -27.75
CA GLU A 475 9.36 0.60 -26.89
C GLU A 475 8.26 1.60 -26.53
N PHE A 476 8.24 2.05 -25.28
CA PHE A 476 7.27 3.04 -24.83
C PHE A 476 7.91 4.02 -23.86
N CYS A 477 7.32 5.20 -23.77
CA CYS A 477 7.84 6.29 -22.97
C CYS A 477 7.01 6.51 -21.70
N VAL A 478 7.70 6.80 -20.60
CA VAL A 478 7.09 7.15 -19.31
C VAL A 478 7.69 8.43 -18.75
N GLU A 479 6.90 9.15 -17.95
CA GLU A 479 7.33 10.35 -17.22
C GLU A 479 6.91 10.29 -15.76
N VAL A 480 7.70 10.90 -14.88
CA VAL A 480 7.36 11.07 -13.47
C VAL A 480 6.79 12.47 -13.25
N VAL A 481 5.63 12.57 -12.59
CA VAL A 481 4.96 13.84 -12.33
C VAL A 481 5.74 14.67 -11.30
N SER A 482 6.06 15.92 -11.65
CA SER A 482 6.90 16.85 -10.87
C SER A 482 6.12 17.81 -9.96
N ASN A 483 4.84 17.55 -9.68
CA ASN A 483 3.96 18.47 -8.95
C ASN A 483 4.19 18.42 -7.44
N ALA A 484 5.35 18.89 -6.96
CA ALA A 484 5.70 18.84 -5.54
C ALA A 484 4.60 19.43 -4.64
N GLY A 485 4.22 18.68 -3.60
CA GLY A 485 3.16 19.03 -2.65
C GLY A 485 1.74 18.65 -3.09
N GLU A 486 1.54 18.17 -4.32
CA GLU A 486 0.27 17.64 -4.79
C GLU A 486 0.21 16.10 -4.66
N ILE A 487 -1.00 15.55 -4.66
CA ILE A 487 -1.23 14.10 -4.48
C ILE A 487 -0.72 13.23 -5.65
N ASP A 488 -0.51 13.84 -6.81
CA ASP A 488 -0.01 13.19 -8.01
C ASP A 488 1.53 13.22 -8.11
N HIS A 489 2.20 13.84 -7.14
CA HIS A 489 3.66 13.90 -7.12
C HIS A 489 4.31 12.51 -7.06
N GLY A 490 5.20 12.24 -8.02
CA GLY A 490 5.87 10.96 -8.16
C GLY A 490 5.00 9.86 -8.78
N ILE A 491 3.82 10.18 -9.33
CA ILE A 491 3.08 9.27 -10.21
C ILE A 491 3.84 9.10 -11.53
N VAL A 492 3.86 7.88 -12.04
CA VAL A 492 4.43 7.54 -13.34
C VAL A 492 3.30 7.47 -14.37
N MET A 493 3.44 8.24 -15.44
CA MET A 493 2.49 8.35 -16.55
C MET A 493 3.05 7.63 -17.78
N VAL A 494 2.15 7.07 -18.60
CA VAL A 494 2.46 6.52 -19.94
C VAL A 494 1.58 7.18 -21.00
N GLY A 495 2.08 7.35 -22.22
CA GLY A 495 1.27 7.77 -23.37
C GLY A 495 0.68 6.59 -24.16
N SER A 496 -0.19 6.90 -25.11
CA SER A 496 -0.75 5.90 -26.04
C SER A 496 0.27 5.40 -27.05
N ASP A 497 0.14 4.16 -27.50
CA ASP A 497 0.90 3.59 -28.63
C ASP A 497 2.44 3.74 -28.50
N GLY A 498 2.96 3.87 -27.27
CA GLY A 498 4.38 4.05 -26.98
C GLY A 498 4.88 5.50 -26.98
N ASP A 499 4.05 6.47 -27.37
CA ASP A 499 4.39 7.89 -27.31
C ASP A 499 4.62 8.36 -25.87
N CYS A 500 5.38 9.44 -25.72
CA CYS A 500 5.57 10.08 -24.41
C CYS A 500 4.26 10.68 -23.89
N PRO A 501 4.05 10.65 -22.55
CA PRO A 501 2.92 11.31 -21.93
C PRO A 501 2.82 12.76 -22.40
N SER A 502 1.61 13.23 -22.63
CA SER A 502 1.35 14.63 -22.92
C SER A 502 0.18 15.10 -22.08
N VAL A 503 0.06 16.42 -21.89
CA VAL A 503 -1.08 17.02 -21.19
C VAL A 503 -2.44 16.82 -21.92
N ALA A 504 -2.47 16.09 -23.04
CA ALA A 504 -3.68 15.73 -23.77
C ALA A 504 -4.38 14.49 -23.16
N SER A 505 -5.56 14.13 -23.69
CA SER A 505 -6.42 13.03 -23.21
C SER A 505 -5.84 11.61 -23.31
N ASP A 506 -4.60 11.47 -23.76
CA ASP A 506 -4.02 10.21 -24.22
C ASP A 506 -2.82 9.84 -23.34
N SER A 507 -2.98 10.02 -22.02
CA SER A 507 -1.95 9.69 -21.03
C SER A 507 -2.59 9.18 -19.74
N TRP A 508 -2.05 8.08 -19.21
CA TRP A 508 -2.62 7.40 -18.06
C TRP A 508 -1.57 7.17 -16.99
N PRO A 509 -1.96 7.24 -15.71
CA PRO A 509 -1.09 6.83 -14.63
C PRO A 509 -0.98 5.30 -14.64
N VAL A 510 0.23 4.80 -14.48
CA VAL A 510 0.54 3.37 -14.49
C VAL A 510 1.36 2.94 -13.30
N GLY A 511 1.76 3.88 -12.44
CA GLY A 511 2.56 3.55 -11.28
C GLY A 511 2.96 4.77 -10.47
N PHE A 512 3.86 4.58 -9.51
CA PHE A 512 4.42 5.67 -8.72
C PHE A 512 5.74 5.29 -8.06
N VAL A 513 6.49 6.29 -7.59
CA VAL A 513 7.70 6.10 -6.78
C VAL A 513 7.29 5.57 -5.40
N THR A 514 7.62 4.33 -5.06
CA THR A 514 7.19 3.72 -3.79
C THR A 514 8.15 4.01 -2.63
N ARG A 515 9.42 4.31 -2.93
CA ARG A 515 10.49 4.50 -1.94
C ARG A 515 11.63 5.33 -2.51
N THR A 516 12.30 6.11 -1.68
CA THR A 516 13.51 6.87 -2.03
C THR A 516 14.66 6.49 -1.10
N PHE A 517 15.89 6.52 -1.62
CA PHE A 517 17.11 6.20 -0.88
C PHE A 517 18.15 7.31 -1.06
N PRO A 518 18.21 8.29 -0.13
CA PRO A 518 19.14 9.42 -0.24
C PRO A 518 20.62 8.99 -0.27
N ASP A 519 20.98 7.95 0.48
CA ASP A 519 22.39 7.50 0.59
C ASP A 519 22.98 6.96 -0.72
N SER A 520 22.13 6.48 -1.63
CA SER A 520 22.54 5.86 -2.89
C SER A 520 21.83 6.48 -4.11
N LEU A 521 21.26 7.68 -3.94
CA LEU A 521 20.48 8.42 -4.94
C LEU A 521 19.61 7.52 -5.85
N SER A 522 18.67 6.79 -5.25
CA SER A 522 17.89 5.80 -6.00
C SER A 522 16.42 5.72 -5.58
N TYR A 523 15.60 5.13 -6.46
CA TYR A 523 14.14 5.26 -6.43
C TYR A 523 13.48 3.94 -6.74
N ASN A 524 12.67 3.39 -5.83
CA ASN A 524 11.84 2.23 -6.18
C ASN A 524 10.61 2.71 -6.95
N LEU A 525 10.38 2.15 -8.13
CA LEU A 525 9.18 2.34 -8.93
C LEU A 525 8.39 1.03 -8.97
N SER A 526 7.08 1.15 -8.83
CA SER A 526 6.13 0.06 -9.09
C SER A 526 5.22 0.52 -10.22
N LEU A 527 5.23 -0.22 -11.33
CA LEU A 527 4.46 0.06 -12.53
C LEU A 527 3.58 -1.14 -12.84
N LEU A 528 2.32 -0.89 -13.16
CA LEU A 528 1.36 -1.83 -13.69
C LEU A 528 0.65 -1.14 -14.86
N LEU A 529 0.95 -1.58 -16.08
CA LEU A 529 0.41 -1.04 -17.33
C LEU A 529 -1.05 -1.48 -17.55
N ALA A 530 -1.93 -1.22 -16.58
CA ALA A 530 -3.35 -1.55 -16.65
C ALA A 530 -4.22 -0.41 -16.10
N PRO A 531 -4.19 0.79 -16.74
CA PRO A 531 -4.86 1.98 -16.21
C PRO A 531 -6.38 1.85 -16.16
N GLY A 532 -6.94 0.97 -16.99
CA GLY A 532 -8.35 0.60 -16.99
C GLY A 532 -8.66 -0.40 -18.11
N ALA A 533 -9.69 -1.21 -17.92
CA ALA A 533 -10.15 -2.21 -18.90
C ALA A 533 -10.45 -1.59 -20.28
N GLU A 534 -10.92 -0.34 -20.30
CA GLU A 534 -11.26 0.43 -21.49
C GLU A 534 -10.03 0.77 -22.35
N ASN A 535 -8.85 0.84 -21.74
CA ASN A 535 -7.62 1.32 -22.36
C ASN A 535 -6.70 0.19 -22.83
N ARG A 536 -7.15 -1.08 -22.77
CA ARG A 536 -6.34 -2.25 -23.14
C ARG A 536 -5.79 -2.22 -24.57
N ASP A 537 -6.52 -1.57 -25.47
CA ASP A 537 -6.23 -1.59 -26.90
C ASP A 537 -5.30 -0.44 -27.31
N ILE A 538 -5.03 0.52 -26.41
CA ILE A 538 -4.24 1.75 -26.65
C ILE A 538 -3.07 1.95 -25.68
N THR A 539 -3.10 1.26 -24.53
CA THR A 539 -2.00 1.29 -23.56
C THR A 539 -0.89 0.36 -24.07
N PRO A 540 0.35 0.85 -24.25
CA PRO A 540 1.44 -0.01 -24.66
C PRO A 540 1.72 -1.06 -23.59
N ASN A 541 1.98 -2.30 -24.02
CA ASN A 541 2.27 -3.44 -23.15
C ASN A 541 1.23 -3.62 -22.03
N PHE A 542 -0.07 -3.46 -22.37
CA PHE A 542 -1.14 -3.57 -21.39
C PHE A 542 -1.07 -4.89 -20.60
N GLY A 543 -1.16 -4.79 -19.28
CA GLY A 543 -1.10 -5.92 -18.36
C GLY A 543 0.28 -6.31 -17.89
N VAL A 544 1.31 -5.57 -18.28
CA VAL A 544 2.66 -5.78 -17.77
C VAL A 544 2.88 -5.09 -16.43
N THR A 545 3.49 -5.81 -15.48
CA THR A 545 4.04 -5.23 -14.25
C THR A 545 5.56 -5.11 -14.34
N ILE A 546 6.08 -4.01 -13.82
CA ILE A 546 7.50 -3.74 -13.66
C ILE A 546 7.73 -3.24 -12.24
N GLN A 547 8.64 -3.89 -11.52
CA GLN A 547 9.12 -3.43 -10.22
C GLN A 547 10.63 -3.34 -10.25
N GLY A 548 11.14 -2.15 -9.96
CA GLY A 548 12.58 -1.92 -10.01
C GLY A 548 13.01 -0.70 -9.23
N ARG A 549 14.33 -0.54 -9.11
CA ARG A 549 15.00 0.56 -8.46
C ARG A 549 15.83 1.30 -9.51
N VAL A 550 15.46 2.56 -9.77
CA VAL A 550 16.17 3.44 -10.68
C VAL A 550 17.44 3.94 -10.00
N ASP A 551 18.57 3.81 -10.68
CA ASP A 551 19.89 4.27 -10.22
C ASP A 551 20.20 5.68 -10.73
N GLY A 552 20.10 6.68 -9.84
CA GLY A 552 20.44 8.06 -10.18
C GLY A 552 21.95 8.34 -10.27
N ASP A 553 22.80 7.46 -9.75
CA ASP A 553 24.26 7.62 -9.77
C ASP A 553 24.91 7.14 -11.08
N ALA A 554 24.13 6.51 -11.96
CA ALA A 554 24.57 5.94 -13.24
C ALA A 554 24.82 6.99 -14.35
N GLY A 555 25.60 8.02 -14.07
CA GLY A 555 26.10 8.96 -15.07
C GLY A 555 25.02 9.75 -15.83
N GLY A 556 23.82 9.90 -15.24
CA GLY A 556 22.68 10.59 -15.85
C GLY A 556 21.83 9.74 -16.79
N CYS A 557 22.06 8.43 -16.86
CA CYS A 557 21.27 7.51 -17.72
C CYS A 557 20.14 6.78 -17.00
N TYR A 558 20.13 6.79 -15.67
CA TYR A 558 19.02 6.30 -14.83
C TYR A 558 18.52 4.88 -15.18
N PRO A 559 19.39 3.86 -15.27
CA PRO A 559 18.97 2.49 -15.49
C PRO A 559 18.12 1.97 -14.32
N MET A 560 17.22 1.03 -14.61
CA MET A 560 16.38 0.39 -13.60
C MET A 560 16.84 -1.06 -13.34
N TYR A 561 17.12 -1.36 -12.08
CA TYR A 561 17.56 -2.68 -11.62
C TYR A 561 16.52 -3.35 -10.71
N ARG A 562 16.67 -4.65 -10.43
CA ARG A 562 15.76 -5.34 -9.50
C ARG A 562 15.87 -4.72 -8.11
N THR A 563 14.74 -4.77 -7.39
CA THR A 563 14.70 -4.38 -5.98
C THR A 563 15.51 -5.36 -5.11
N GLY A 564 16.02 -4.84 -3.99
CA GLY A 564 16.97 -5.54 -3.12
C GLY A 564 18.40 -5.06 -3.32
N ASP A 565 19.13 -4.82 -2.22
CA ASP A 565 20.42 -4.14 -2.28
C ASP A 565 21.46 -4.93 -3.09
N ASP A 566 21.60 -6.24 -2.87
CA ASP A 566 22.56 -7.07 -3.62
C ASP A 566 22.27 -7.09 -5.13
N ASN A 567 21.00 -7.11 -5.53
CA ASN A 567 20.60 -7.13 -6.94
C ASN A 567 20.83 -5.77 -7.61
N PHE A 568 20.52 -4.69 -6.90
CA PHE A 568 20.72 -3.31 -7.36
C PHE A 568 22.20 -3.03 -7.58
N GLU A 569 23.05 -3.35 -6.58
CA GLU A 569 24.50 -3.16 -6.66
C GLU A 569 25.16 -4.05 -7.73
N ALA A 570 24.59 -5.22 -8.01
CA ALA A 570 25.04 -6.10 -9.09
C ALA A 570 24.64 -5.60 -10.50
N GLY A 571 23.73 -4.62 -10.59
CA GLY A 571 23.21 -4.14 -11.87
C GLY A 571 22.32 -5.16 -12.60
N LEU A 572 21.63 -6.04 -11.85
CA LEU A 572 20.65 -6.98 -12.42
C LEU A 572 19.43 -6.19 -12.90
N ARG A 573 19.12 -6.21 -14.19
CA ARG A 573 18.02 -5.41 -14.77
C ARG A 573 16.69 -5.75 -14.14
N ALA A 574 15.81 -4.76 -14.01
CA ALA A 574 14.47 -4.99 -13.48
C ALA A 574 13.71 -6.07 -14.29
N LEU A 575 12.81 -6.79 -13.63
CA LEU A 575 11.99 -7.84 -14.23
C LEU A 575 10.66 -7.23 -14.70
N TRP A 576 10.22 -7.61 -15.90
CA TRP A 576 8.85 -7.40 -16.34
C TRP A 576 8.12 -8.73 -16.49
N ILE A 577 6.81 -8.69 -16.26
CA ILE A 577 5.92 -9.86 -16.35
C ILE A 577 4.61 -9.45 -17.00
N ASP A 578 4.06 -10.30 -17.88
CA ASP A 578 2.79 -10.06 -18.57
C ASP A 578 1.71 -11.12 -18.28
N ASP A 579 0.59 -10.67 -17.69
CA ASP A 579 -0.58 -11.50 -17.37
C ASP A 579 -1.70 -11.44 -18.45
N PHE A 580 -1.53 -10.63 -19.48
CA PHE A 580 -2.52 -10.36 -20.53
C PHE A 580 -2.14 -10.95 -21.89
N TYR A 581 -1.04 -10.49 -22.48
CA TYR A 581 -0.71 -10.81 -23.88
C TYR A 581 -0.48 -12.31 -24.11
N PRO A 582 0.30 -13.04 -23.27
CA PRO A 582 0.48 -14.48 -23.44
C PRO A 582 -0.84 -15.26 -23.40
N TYR A 583 -1.72 -14.93 -22.45
CA TYR A 583 -3.03 -15.59 -22.31
C TYR A 583 -3.92 -15.33 -23.52
N VAL A 584 -4.01 -14.07 -23.95
CA VAL A 584 -4.82 -13.68 -25.10
C VAL A 584 -4.30 -14.35 -26.37
N GLN A 585 -2.98 -14.34 -26.59
CA GLN A 585 -2.37 -14.94 -27.77
C GLN A 585 -2.60 -16.46 -27.81
N GLN A 586 -2.49 -17.12 -26.65
CA GLN A 586 -2.78 -18.55 -26.52
C GLN A 586 -4.21 -18.86 -26.91
N LYS A 587 -5.18 -18.10 -26.37
CA LYS A 587 -6.60 -18.30 -26.68
C LYS A 587 -6.88 -18.14 -28.17
N GLU A 588 -6.38 -17.07 -28.79
CA GLU A 588 -6.60 -16.82 -30.22
C GLU A 588 -6.01 -17.92 -31.12
N TRP A 589 -4.83 -18.43 -30.79
CA TRP A 589 -4.24 -19.52 -31.55
C TRP A 589 -5.00 -20.82 -31.36
N VAL A 590 -5.43 -21.15 -30.13
CA VAL A 590 -6.26 -22.33 -29.87
C VAL A 590 -7.59 -22.25 -30.63
N ASP A 591 -8.25 -21.10 -30.64
CA ASP A 591 -9.52 -20.90 -31.36
C ASP A 591 -9.36 -20.98 -32.89
N ALA A 592 -8.16 -20.70 -33.41
CA ALA A 592 -7.83 -20.83 -34.83
C ALA A 592 -7.46 -22.27 -35.24
N LEU A 593 -7.23 -23.18 -34.30
CA LEU A 593 -6.90 -24.58 -34.62
C LEU A 593 -8.10 -25.32 -35.22
N PRO A 594 -7.87 -26.27 -36.14
CA PRO A 594 -8.90 -27.23 -36.52
C PRO A 594 -9.28 -28.11 -35.33
N GLU A 595 -10.48 -28.70 -35.36
CA GLU A 595 -10.94 -29.63 -34.31
C GLU A 595 -9.91 -30.75 -34.06
N GLY A 596 -9.41 -30.84 -32.83
CA GLY A 596 -8.38 -31.82 -32.44
C GLY A 596 -6.95 -31.46 -32.86
N GLY A 597 -6.70 -30.23 -33.34
CA GLY A 597 -5.37 -29.69 -33.54
C GLY A 597 -4.70 -29.32 -32.21
N GLU A 598 -3.38 -29.24 -32.23
CA GLU A 598 -2.55 -28.81 -31.10
C GLU A 598 -1.65 -27.66 -31.55
N LEU A 599 -1.24 -26.81 -30.60
CA LEU A 599 -0.25 -25.78 -30.88
C LEU A 599 1.09 -26.41 -31.22
N THR A 600 1.84 -25.78 -32.11
CA THR A 600 3.20 -26.20 -32.43
C THR A 600 4.14 -25.91 -31.25
N ASP A 601 5.24 -26.65 -31.16
CA ASP A 601 6.26 -26.41 -30.12
C ASP A 601 6.79 -24.97 -30.16
N GLU A 602 6.96 -24.41 -31.36
CA GLU A 602 7.37 -23.01 -31.57
C GLU A 602 6.38 -22.01 -30.98
N GLN A 603 5.07 -22.28 -31.15
CA GLN A 603 4.02 -21.47 -30.52
C GLN A 603 4.05 -21.58 -29.00
N VAL A 604 4.33 -22.77 -28.45
CA VAL A 604 4.45 -22.96 -27.00
C VAL A 604 5.67 -22.22 -26.45
N LEU A 605 6.82 -22.29 -27.14
CA LEU A 605 8.03 -21.53 -26.80
C LEU A 605 7.78 -20.03 -26.80
N PHE A 606 7.02 -19.54 -27.79
CA PHE A 606 6.68 -18.13 -27.88
C PHE A 606 5.98 -17.62 -26.62
N PHE A 607 5.01 -18.36 -26.05
CA PHE A 607 4.35 -17.92 -24.83
C PHE A 607 5.31 -17.74 -23.66
N THR A 608 6.22 -18.70 -23.44
CA THR A 608 7.21 -18.57 -22.38
C THR A 608 8.14 -17.38 -22.63
N ALA A 609 8.49 -17.11 -23.89
CA ALA A 609 9.29 -15.95 -24.25
C ALA A 609 8.59 -14.61 -23.98
N ILE A 610 7.27 -14.52 -24.22
CA ILE A 610 6.52 -13.26 -24.05
C ILE A 610 5.90 -13.07 -22.66
N SER A 611 6.07 -14.03 -21.74
CA SER A 611 5.53 -13.94 -20.37
C SER A 611 6.38 -13.14 -19.38
N SER A 612 7.71 -13.13 -19.53
CA SER A 612 8.60 -12.39 -18.64
C SER A 612 9.97 -12.14 -19.27
N GLY A 613 10.72 -11.19 -18.70
CA GLY A 613 12.11 -10.95 -19.06
C GLY A 613 12.69 -9.69 -18.40
N ALA A 614 13.81 -9.19 -18.92
CA ALA A 614 14.48 -8.02 -18.39
C ALA A 614 13.95 -6.70 -18.96
N VAL A 615 14.06 -5.63 -18.19
CA VAL A 615 13.68 -4.26 -18.59
C VAL A 615 14.93 -3.46 -18.90
N GLU A 616 14.93 -2.81 -20.06
CA GLU A 616 15.78 -1.64 -20.30
C GLU A 616 14.98 -0.38 -20.04
N PHE A 617 15.44 0.39 -19.07
CA PHE A 617 14.86 1.67 -18.69
C PHE A 617 16.00 2.69 -18.75
N PHE A 618 15.81 3.81 -19.43
CA PHE A 618 16.86 4.83 -19.54
C PHE A 618 16.30 6.21 -19.85
N ALA A 619 17.03 7.25 -19.45
CA ALA A 619 16.66 8.63 -19.72
C ALA A 619 16.80 9.00 -21.20
N GLY A 620 15.78 9.68 -21.74
CA GLY A 620 15.73 10.18 -23.11
C GLY A 620 15.22 9.17 -24.14
N ALA A 621 15.33 9.53 -25.43
CA ALA A 621 14.77 8.78 -26.55
C ALA A 621 15.65 7.60 -27.01
N PRO A 622 15.06 6.59 -27.67
CA PRO A 622 15.81 5.49 -28.30
C PRO A 622 16.89 6.00 -29.27
N GLY A 623 18.04 5.33 -29.31
CA GLY A 623 19.20 5.74 -30.09
C GLY A 623 20.01 6.90 -29.48
N GLY A 624 19.63 7.37 -28.30
CA GLY A 624 20.35 8.39 -27.53
C GLY A 624 21.63 7.87 -26.87
N ALA A 625 22.35 8.76 -26.17
CA ALA A 625 23.60 8.41 -25.50
C ALA A 625 23.43 7.44 -24.31
N CYS A 626 22.20 7.34 -23.78
CA CYS A 626 21.85 6.45 -22.67
C CYS A 626 21.13 5.18 -23.12
N ASP A 627 20.84 5.02 -24.42
CA ASP A 627 20.24 3.79 -24.93
C ASP A 627 21.29 2.65 -24.89
N PRO A 628 21.05 1.57 -24.13
CA PRO A 628 21.98 0.45 -24.04
C PRO A 628 22.25 -0.27 -25.37
N ALA A 629 21.39 -0.08 -26.38
CA ALA A 629 21.60 -0.61 -27.72
C ALA A 629 22.62 0.20 -28.55
N VAL A 630 23.05 1.37 -28.08
CA VAL A 630 24.05 2.22 -28.75
C VAL A 630 25.45 1.96 -28.17
N PRO A 631 26.48 1.67 -28.99
CA PRO A 631 27.84 1.33 -28.53
C PRO A 631 28.64 2.44 -27.84
#